data_AF-A0A662KXE2-F1
#
_entry.id   AF-A0A662KXE2-F1
#
_cell.length_a   1.000
_cell.length_b   1.000
_cell.length_c   1.000
_cell.angle_alpha   90.00
_cell.angle_beta   90.00
_cell.angle_gamma   90.00
#
_symmetry.space_group_name_H-M   'P 1'
#
loop_
_entity.id
_entity.type
_entity.pdbx_description
1 polymer ?
#
loop_
_entity_poly.entity_id
_entity_poly.type
_entity_poly.pdbx_seq_one_letter_code
_entity_poly.pdbx_strand_id
1 'polypeptide(L)'
;MPHQCLKCGKIYKDSKYVLEGCPNCGGKSFYYTKKPLDEEKRKKILKEIEEETIKGEKIEDIIKEIRKKKEEAIREAEKLKENVESISVKEVGEYEINIKRLVEEGTIIIYKDGAYFIYLPSLFEGKK
;
A
#
# COMPACT_ATOMS: atom_id res chain seq x y z
N MET A 1 12.67 35.62 1.66
CA MET A 1 13.87 35.28 0.85
C MET A 1 13.42 35.28 -0.61
N PRO A 2 14.05 36.04 -1.52
CA PRO A 2 13.56 36.13 -2.90
C PRO A 2 13.75 34.81 -3.66
N HIS A 3 12.66 34.32 -4.25
CA HIS A 3 12.62 33.12 -5.08
C HIS A 3 12.12 33.49 -6.47
N GLN A 4 12.86 33.07 -7.50
CA GLN A 4 12.50 33.32 -8.90
C GLN A 4 11.85 32.07 -9.51
N CYS A 5 10.69 32.24 -10.12
CA CYS A 5 10.02 31.15 -10.83
C CYS A 5 10.78 30.79 -12.11
N LEU A 6 11.18 29.53 -12.27
CA LEU A 6 11.90 29.06 -13.47
C LEU A 6 10.99 28.97 -14.71
N LYS A 7 9.66 29.01 -14.56
CA LYS A 7 8.69 28.93 -15.67
C LYS A 7 8.18 30.27 -16.21
N CYS A 8 8.07 31.33 -15.38
CA CYS A 8 7.73 32.69 -15.86
C CYS A 8 8.74 33.80 -15.50
N GLY A 9 9.70 33.55 -14.61
CA GLY A 9 10.76 34.51 -14.27
C GLY A 9 10.40 35.54 -13.21
N LYS A 10 9.15 35.55 -12.74
CA LYS A 10 8.70 36.42 -11.65
C LYS A 10 9.44 36.09 -10.35
N ILE A 11 9.77 37.12 -9.58
CA ILE A 11 10.46 37.01 -8.29
C ILE A 11 9.44 37.26 -7.18
N TYR A 12 9.38 36.35 -6.23
CA TYR A 12 8.53 36.43 -5.05
C TYR A 12 9.40 36.55 -3.80
N LYS A 13 9.06 37.49 -2.90
CA LYS A 13 9.81 37.68 -1.63
C LYS A 13 9.44 36.64 -0.56
N ASP A 14 8.22 36.09 -0.66
CA ASP A 14 7.66 35.07 0.22
C ASP A 14 7.91 33.66 -0.32
N SER A 15 8.18 32.74 0.60
CA SER A 15 8.40 31.32 0.29
C SER A 15 7.09 30.51 0.15
N LYS A 16 5.93 31.08 0.50
CA LYS A 16 4.62 30.40 0.42
C LYS A 16 4.33 29.87 -0.99
N TYR A 17 4.66 30.68 -2.00
CA TYR A 17 4.47 30.34 -3.41
C TYR A 17 5.29 29.14 -3.89
N VAL A 18 6.34 28.74 -3.16
CA VAL A 18 7.11 27.52 -3.49
C VAL A 18 6.26 26.26 -3.23
N LEU A 19 5.42 26.29 -2.19
CA LEU A 19 4.53 25.18 -1.82
C LEU A 19 3.22 25.21 -2.64
N GLU A 20 2.62 26.39 -2.76
CA GLU A 20 1.33 26.57 -3.45
C GLU A 20 1.49 26.59 -4.98
N GLY A 21 2.67 26.96 -5.47
CA GLY A 21 2.96 27.15 -6.89
C GLY A 21 2.88 28.61 -7.33
N CYS A 22 3.47 28.91 -8.49
CA CYS A 22 3.51 30.26 -9.02
C CYS A 22 2.12 30.73 -9.47
N PRO A 23 1.56 31.83 -8.93
CA PRO A 23 0.21 32.31 -9.26
C PRO A 23 0.04 32.75 -10.72
N ASN A 24 1.15 33.00 -11.44
CA ASN A 24 1.10 33.47 -12.83
C ASN A 24 1.12 32.34 -13.88
N CYS A 25 1.73 31.20 -13.57
CA CYS A 25 1.98 30.15 -14.56
C CYS A 25 1.82 28.72 -14.01
N GLY A 26 1.41 28.58 -12.75
CA GLY A 26 1.22 27.29 -12.05
C GLY A 26 2.50 26.47 -11.85
N GLY A 27 3.68 27.02 -12.15
CA GLY A 27 4.94 26.30 -12.05
C GLY A 27 5.36 26.13 -10.59
N LYS A 28 5.84 24.92 -10.23
CA LYS A 28 6.38 24.60 -8.89
C LYS A 28 7.92 24.68 -8.81
N SER A 29 8.59 24.93 -9.93
CA SER A 29 10.04 25.06 -10.00
C SER A 29 10.47 26.50 -9.70
N PHE A 30 11.14 26.69 -8.57
CA PHE A 30 11.68 27.97 -8.12
C PHE A 30 13.18 27.85 -7.87
N TYR A 31 13.91 28.91 -8.19
CA TYR A 31 15.34 29.01 -7.90
C TYR A 31 15.59 30.18 -6.95
N TYR A 32 16.38 29.93 -5.92
CA TYR A 32 16.72 30.92 -4.91
C TYR A 32 17.82 31.84 -5.44
N THR A 33 17.54 33.14 -5.57
CA THR A 33 18.54 34.11 -6.02
C THR A 33 18.47 35.42 -5.28
N LYS A 34 19.64 36.02 -5.02
CA LYS A 34 19.74 37.43 -4.61
C LYS A 34 19.65 38.40 -5.80
N LYS A 35 19.99 37.92 -7.01
CA LYS A 35 19.95 38.67 -8.28
C LYS A 35 19.16 37.85 -9.32
N PRO A 36 18.30 38.47 -10.13
CA PRO A 36 17.57 37.74 -11.17
C PRO A 36 18.52 36.98 -12.10
N LEU A 37 18.19 35.72 -12.38
CA LEU A 37 18.85 34.91 -13.40
C LEU A 37 18.54 35.46 -14.80
N ASP A 38 19.53 35.39 -15.68
CA ASP A 38 19.36 35.54 -17.12
C ASP A 38 18.46 34.44 -17.70
N GLU A 39 17.80 34.76 -18.81
CA GLU A 39 16.83 33.86 -19.44
C GLU A 39 17.48 32.56 -19.93
N GLU A 40 18.71 32.60 -20.42
CA GLU A 40 19.46 31.42 -20.89
C GLU A 40 19.78 30.45 -19.74
N LYS A 41 20.29 30.99 -18.62
CA LYS A 41 20.61 30.19 -17.42
C LYS A 41 19.37 29.53 -16.86
N ARG A 42 18.26 30.27 -16.85
CA ARG A 42 16.96 29.78 -16.39
C ARG A 42 16.43 28.64 -17.26
N LYS A 43 16.53 28.74 -18.60
CA LYS A 43 16.15 27.66 -19.52
C LYS A 43 17.05 26.42 -19.35
N LYS A 44 18.34 26.61 -19.09
CA LYS A 44 19.28 25.50 -18.83
C LYS A 44 18.89 24.70 -17.58
N ILE A 45 18.66 25.39 -16.47
CA ILE A 45 18.24 24.76 -15.20
C ILE A 45 16.89 24.05 -15.37
N LEU A 46 15.95 24.63 -16.12
CA LEU A 46 14.66 23.98 -16.37
C LEU A 46 14.83 22.64 -17.11
N LYS A 47 15.69 22.59 -18.13
CA LYS A 47 15.98 21.37 -18.88
C LYS A 47 16.65 20.31 -18.01
N GLU A 48 17.62 20.69 -17.18
CA GLU A 48 18.27 19.76 -16.24
C GLU A 48 17.26 19.13 -15.28
N ILE A 49 16.32 19.91 -14.73
CA ILE A 49 15.26 19.41 -13.84
C ILE A 49 14.30 18.47 -14.60
N GLU A 50 13.92 18.80 -15.84
CA GLU A 50 13.08 17.95 -16.68
C GLU A 50 13.77 16.62 -17.00
N GLU A 51 15.05 16.64 -17.34
CA GLU A 51 15.87 15.43 -17.60
C GLU A 51 16.01 14.54 -16.34
N GLU A 52 16.17 15.13 -15.17
CA GLU A 52 16.17 14.38 -13.90
C GLU A 52 14.80 13.79 -13.56
N THR A 53 13.71 14.50 -13.89
CA THR A 53 12.34 14.03 -13.64
C THR A 53 11.97 12.85 -14.55
N ILE A 54 12.48 12.81 -15.79
CA ILE A 54 12.23 11.70 -16.75
C ILE A 54 12.88 10.39 -16.29
N LYS A 55 13.97 10.42 -15.50
CA LYS A 55 14.47 9.21 -14.79
C LYS A 55 13.47 8.63 -13.78
N GLY A 56 12.36 9.33 -13.55
CA GLY A 56 11.18 8.89 -12.82
C GLY A 56 10.41 7.74 -13.48
N GLU A 57 10.77 7.23 -14.67
CA GLU A 57 10.28 5.94 -15.19
C GLU A 57 10.38 4.83 -14.12
N LYS A 58 11.40 4.90 -13.25
CA LYS A 58 11.54 4.00 -12.11
C LYS A 58 10.34 4.01 -11.15
N ILE A 59 9.65 5.14 -10.98
CA ILE A 59 8.54 5.25 -10.03
C ILE A 59 7.34 4.43 -10.50
N GLU A 60 7.02 4.46 -11.80
CA GLU A 60 5.91 3.71 -12.39
C GLU A 60 6.19 2.20 -12.33
N ASP A 61 7.42 1.79 -12.61
CA ASP A 61 7.86 0.40 -12.47
C ASP A 61 7.83 -0.10 -11.02
N ILE A 62 8.29 0.72 -10.07
CA ILE A 62 8.23 0.39 -8.63
C ILE A 62 6.78 0.21 -8.17
N ILE A 63 5.86 1.09 -8.60
CA ILE A 63 4.43 0.96 -8.25
C ILE A 63 3.85 -0.34 -8.83
N LYS A 64 4.24 -0.70 -10.05
CA LYS A 64 3.81 -1.94 -10.72
C LYS A 64 4.34 -3.18 -9.98
N GLU A 65 5.60 -3.17 -9.55
CA GLU A 65 6.18 -4.25 -8.73
C GLU A 65 5.49 -4.39 -7.38
N ILE A 66 5.22 -3.29 -6.68
CA ILE A 66 4.52 -3.31 -5.38
C ILE A 66 3.13 -3.93 -5.54
N ARG A 67 2.39 -3.56 -6.59
CA ARG A 67 1.06 -4.16 -6.87
C ARG A 67 1.16 -5.66 -7.11
N LYS A 68 2.13 -6.10 -7.93
CA LYS A 68 2.33 -7.52 -8.23
C LYS A 68 2.66 -8.33 -6.98
N LYS A 69 3.59 -7.85 -6.15
CA LYS A 69 3.95 -8.51 -4.87
C LYS A 69 2.77 -8.58 -3.91
N LYS A 70 1.94 -7.54 -3.86
CA LYS A 70 0.73 -7.53 -3.03
C LYS A 70 -0.28 -8.59 -3.48
N GLU A 71 -0.51 -8.72 -4.79
CA GLU A 71 -1.42 -9.73 -5.33
C GLU A 71 -0.91 -11.17 -5.11
N GLU A 72 0.40 -11.39 -5.22
CA GLU A 72 1.02 -12.69 -4.92
C GLU A 72 0.85 -13.06 -3.45
N ALA A 73 1.13 -12.12 -2.53
CA ALA A 73 0.94 -12.34 -1.09
C ALA A 73 -0.51 -12.62 -0.69
N ILE A 74 -1.48 -11.96 -1.33
CA ILE A 74 -2.91 -12.23 -1.10
C ILE A 74 -3.28 -13.64 -1.54
N ARG A 75 -2.85 -14.06 -2.74
CA ARG A 75 -3.10 -15.41 -3.26
C ARG A 75 -2.46 -16.49 -2.40
N GLU A 76 -1.26 -16.25 -1.89
CA GLU A 76 -0.58 -17.17 -0.97
C GLU A 76 -1.33 -17.28 0.36
N ALA A 77 -1.79 -16.15 0.91
CA ALA A 77 -2.60 -16.13 2.14
C ALA A 77 -3.95 -16.83 1.97
N GLU A 78 -4.60 -16.73 0.80
CA GLU A 78 -5.82 -17.47 0.48
C GLU A 78 -5.58 -18.98 0.42
N LYS A 79 -4.53 -19.43 -0.27
CA LYS A 79 -4.14 -20.84 -0.29
C LYS A 79 -3.81 -21.37 1.11
N LEU A 80 -3.14 -20.58 1.93
CA LEU A 80 -2.84 -20.97 3.31
C LEU A 80 -4.14 -21.13 4.12
N LYS A 81 -5.12 -20.24 3.94
CA LYS A 81 -6.45 -20.39 4.59
C LYS A 81 -7.14 -21.69 4.20
N GLU A 82 -7.06 -22.11 2.93
CA GLU A 82 -7.64 -23.39 2.47
C GLU A 82 -6.98 -24.62 3.12
N ASN A 83 -5.73 -24.50 3.57
CA ASN A 83 -4.97 -25.61 4.16
C ASN A 83 -5.03 -25.68 5.69
N VAL A 84 -5.56 -24.67 6.39
CA VAL A 84 -5.66 -24.70 7.87
C VAL A 84 -6.89 -25.50 8.29
N GLU A 85 -6.72 -26.77 8.64
CA GLU A 85 -7.79 -27.67 9.10
C GLU A 85 -8.79 -26.99 10.07
N SER A 86 -10.07 -27.31 9.95
CA SER A 86 -11.11 -26.77 10.83
C SER A 86 -10.94 -27.22 12.29
N ILE A 87 -10.32 -28.39 12.52
CA ILE A 87 -10.05 -28.96 13.84
C ILE A 87 -8.69 -29.67 13.79
N SER A 88 -7.78 -29.32 14.70
CA SER A 88 -6.50 -30.01 14.88
C SER A 88 -6.41 -30.65 16.27
N VAL A 89 -5.84 -31.85 16.36
CA VAL A 89 -5.61 -32.57 17.63
C VAL A 89 -4.19 -32.27 18.09
N LYS A 90 -4.03 -31.59 19.24
CA LYS A 90 -2.70 -31.34 19.83
C LYS A 90 -2.25 -32.55 20.63
N GLU A 91 -3.08 -32.97 21.58
CA GLU A 91 -2.87 -34.13 22.44
C GLU A 91 -4.21 -34.82 22.71
N VAL A 92 -4.18 -36.02 23.31
CA VAL A 92 -5.41 -36.72 23.66
C VAL A 92 -6.20 -35.89 24.67
N GLY A 93 -7.32 -35.33 24.21
CA GLY A 93 -8.19 -34.45 25.01
C GLY A 93 -7.98 -32.95 24.79
N GLU A 94 -6.99 -32.53 23.97
CA GLU A 94 -6.76 -31.12 23.64
C GLU A 94 -6.93 -30.88 22.12
N TYR A 95 -7.91 -30.06 21.77
CA TYR A 95 -8.30 -29.76 20.39
C TYR A 95 -8.23 -28.25 20.12
N GLU A 96 -7.66 -27.86 18.98
CA GLU A 96 -7.66 -26.49 18.50
C GLU A 96 -8.64 -26.37 17.33
N ILE A 97 -9.51 -25.36 17.40
CA ILE A 97 -10.71 -25.27 16.56
C ILE A 97 -10.75 -23.93 15.85
N ASN A 98 -10.84 -23.95 14.52
CA ASN A 98 -10.98 -22.76 13.71
C ASN A 98 -12.48 -22.45 13.48
N ILE A 99 -13.06 -21.66 14.39
CA ILE A 99 -14.49 -21.32 14.41
C ILE A 99 -14.94 -20.69 13.08
N LYS A 100 -14.11 -19.82 12.49
CA LYS A 100 -14.46 -19.13 11.24
C LYS A 100 -14.65 -20.13 10.09
N ARG A 101 -13.71 -21.06 9.94
CA ARG A 101 -13.75 -22.09 8.90
C ARG A 101 -14.92 -23.07 9.11
N LEU A 102 -15.20 -23.44 10.36
CA LEU A 102 -16.34 -24.31 10.70
C LEU A 102 -17.70 -23.71 10.32
N VAL A 103 -17.86 -22.39 10.50
CA VAL A 103 -19.07 -21.67 10.10
C VAL A 103 -19.19 -21.61 8.57
N GLU A 104 -18.07 -21.39 7.87
CA GLU A 104 -18.04 -21.34 6.39
C GLU A 104 -18.27 -22.72 5.74
N GLU A 105 -17.74 -23.80 6.32
CA GLU A 105 -17.90 -25.19 5.83
C GLU A 105 -19.25 -25.83 6.17
N GLY A 106 -20.12 -25.14 6.93
CA GLY A 106 -21.48 -25.61 7.22
C GLY A 106 -21.57 -26.77 8.21
N THR A 107 -20.55 -26.97 9.07
CA THR A 107 -20.61 -28.00 10.11
C THR A 107 -21.65 -27.61 11.16
N ILE A 108 -22.51 -28.56 11.55
CA ILE A 108 -23.64 -28.31 12.45
C ILE A 108 -23.12 -27.90 13.83
N ILE A 109 -23.36 -26.64 14.20
CA ILE A 109 -23.15 -26.08 15.53
C ILE A 109 -24.54 -25.89 16.17
N ILE A 110 -24.86 -26.67 17.19
CA ILE A 110 -26.11 -26.45 17.97
C ILE A 110 -25.78 -25.49 19.10
N TYR A 111 -26.42 -24.32 19.11
CA TYR A 111 -26.35 -23.37 20.23
C TYR A 111 -27.53 -23.58 21.16
N LYS A 112 -27.25 -23.95 22.42
CA LYS A 112 -28.25 -24.02 23.48
C LYS A 112 -27.62 -23.61 24.80
N ASP A 113 -28.26 -22.69 25.51
CA ASP A 113 -27.86 -22.23 26.85
C ASP A 113 -26.40 -21.71 26.94
N GLY A 114 -25.89 -21.03 25.90
CA GLY A 114 -24.52 -20.51 25.89
C GLY A 114 -23.43 -21.54 25.58
N ALA A 115 -23.79 -22.80 25.32
CA ALA A 115 -22.86 -23.84 24.91
C ALA A 115 -22.99 -24.14 23.41
N TYR A 116 -21.83 -24.33 22.76
CA TYR A 116 -21.73 -24.76 21.37
C TYR A 116 -21.46 -26.27 21.31
N PHE A 117 -22.33 -27.01 20.62
CA PHE A 117 -22.14 -28.45 20.37
C PHE A 117 -21.71 -28.67 18.92
N ILE A 118 -20.53 -29.26 18.74
CA ILE A 118 -19.96 -29.62 17.43
C ILE A 118 -20.14 -31.14 17.26
N TYR A 119 -20.81 -31.56 16.19
CA TYR A 119 -20.98 -32.99 15.89
C TYR A 119 -19.75 -33.55 15.17
N LEU A 120 -18.99 -34.43 15.83
CA LEU A 120 -17.77 -35.06 15.30
C LEU A 120 -17.93 -36.59 15.18
N PRO A 121 -18.62 -37.09 14.15
CA PRO A 121 -18.86 -38.53 14.00
C PRO A 121 -17.57 -39.35 13.81
N SER A 122 -16.55 -38.78 13.16
CA SER A 122 -15.28 -39.45 12.87
C SER A 122 -14.43 -39.78 14.12
N LEU A 123 -14.74 -39.23 15.30
CA LEU A 123 -14.04 -39.54 16.56
C LEU A 123 -14.46 -40.89 17.16
N PHE A 124 -15.59 -41.45 16.74
CA PHE A 124 -16.21 -42.62 17.38
C PHE A 124 -16.23 -43.88 16.48
N GLU A 125 -15.80 -43.78 15.22
CA GLU A 125 -15.80 -44.92 14.28
C GLU A 125 -14.64 -45.91 14.50
N GLY A 126 -13.72 -45.62 15.43
CA GLY A 126 -12.51 -46.43 15.69
C GLY A 126 -12.58 -47.41 16.87
N LYS A 127 -13.74 -47.66 17.48
CA LYS A 127 -13.89 -48.71 18.52
C LYS A 127 -14.87 -49.78 18.07
N LYS A 128 -14.37 -50.75 17.31
CA LYS A 128 -14.91 -52.12 17.23
C LYS A 128 -13.78 -53.10 17.44
#